data_AF-A0A2K1DYJ4-F1
#
_entry.id   AF-A0A2K1DYJ4-F1
#
_cell.length_a   1.000
_cell.length_b   1.000
_cell.length_c   1.000
_cell.angle_alpha   90.00
_cell.angle_beta   90.00
_cell.angle_gamma   90.00
#
_symmetry.space_group_name_H-M   'P 1'
#
loop_
_entity.id
_entity.type
_entity.pdbx_description
1 polymer ?
#
loop_
_entity_poly.entity_id
_entity_poly.type
_entity_poly.pdbx_seq_one_letter_code
_entity_poly.pdbx_strand_id
1 'polypeptide(L)' 'MSYWFLLESNYKSSVILDAEKDTYFVTIKKGSKPLYTHIINHFSKKNKNFLKFELIAVVNSLLHIKETVTQRQMSA' A
#
# COMPACT_ATOMS: atom_id res chain seq x y z
N MET A 1 -20.04 0.74 7.16
CA MET A 1 -18.85 0.91 6.30
C MET A 1 -18.52 2.38 6.27
N SER A 2 -17.41 2.76 6.91
CA SER A 2 -17.12 4.13 7.33
C SER A 2 -16.60 4.97 6.17
N TYR A 3 -17.50 5.72 5.52
CA TYR A 3 -17.22 6.70 4.46
C TYR A 3 -16.23 7.81 4.88
N TRP A 4 -16.03 7.98 6.20
CA TRP A 4 -15.14 8.98 6.81
C TRP A 4 -13.64 8.72 6.66
N PHE A 5 -13.20 7.53 6.20
CA PHE A 5 -11.78 7.21 6.02
C PHE A 5 -11.24 7.47 4.61
N LEU A 6 -12.06 8.01 3.70
CA LEU A 6 -11.61 8.50 2.39
C LEU A 6 -11.02 9.92 2.50
N LEU A 7 -10.08 10.12 3.42
CA LEU A 7 -9.16 11.24 3.28
C LEU A 7 -8.30 10.91 2.05
N GLU A 8 -8.49 11.67 0.97
CA GLU A 8 -7.73 11.53 -0.28
C GLU A 8 -6.25 11.81 -0.01
N SER A 9 -5.54 10.78 0.45
CA SER A 9 -4.09 10.79 0.42
C SER A 9 -3.67 10.93 -1.05
N ASN A 10 -2.79 11.90 -1.33
CA ASN A 10 -2.17 12.04 -2.65
C ASN A 10 -1.33 10.80 -3.05
N TYR A 11 -1.13 9.87 -2.11
CA TYR A 11 -0.47 8.59 -2.31
C TYR A 11 -1.49 7.51 -2.66
N LYS A 12 -1.29 6.88 -3.82
CA LYS A 12 -2.01 5.67 -4.22
C LYS A 12 -1.10 4.46 -4.06
N SER A 13 -1.55 3.47 -3.29
CA SER A 13 -0.94 2.14 -3.23
C SER A 13 -1.61 1.20 -4.23
N SER A 14 -0.84 0.29 -4.81
CA SER A 14 -1.32 -0.77 -5.67
C SER A 14 -0.60 -2.05 -5.30
N VAL A 15 -1.38 -3.11 -5.05
CA VAL A 15 -0.87 -4.44 -4.73
C VAL A 15 -1.42 -5.40 -5.77
N ILE A 16 -0.53 -5.97 -6.58
CA ILE A 16 -0.84 -6.90 -7.66
C ILE A 16 -0.23 -8.26 -7.30
N LEU A 17 -1.03 -9.31 -7.42
CA LEU A 17 -0.57 -10.69 -7.26
C LEU A 17 -0.32 -11.28 -8.64
N ASP A 18 0.90 -11.76 -8.86
CA ASP A 18 1.23 -12.69 -9.94
C ASP A 18 1.13 -14.11 -9.39
N ALA A 19 0.07 -14.81 -9.81
CA ALA A 19 -0.26 -16.15 -9.36
C ALA A 19 0.58 -17.25 -10.03
N GLU A 20 1.24 -16.96 -11.16
CA GLU A 20 2.13 -17.92 -11.82
C GLU A 20 3.47 -17.99 -11.12
N LYS A 21 3.96 -16.85 -10.62
CA LYS A 21 5.26 -16.71 -9.97
C LYS A 21 5.19 -16.65 -8.45
N ASP A 22 4.00 -16.82 -7.87
CA ASP A 22 3.72 -16.62 -6.43
C ASP A 22 4.42 -15.36 -5.89
N THR A 23 4.23 -14.24 -6.60
CA THR A 23 4.94 -12.98 -6.37
C THR A 23 3.96 -11.84 -6.17
N TYR A 24 4.16 -11.03 -5.13
CA TYR A 24 3.39 -9.79 -4.93
C TYR A 24 4.21 -8.58 -5.36
N PHE A 25 3.59 -7.73 -6.16
CA PHE A 25 4.10 -6.42 -6.53
C PHE A 25 3.39 -5.36 -5.71
N VAL A 26 4.16 -4.64 -4.89
CA VAL A 26 3.69 -3.50 -4.12
C VAL A 26 4.25 -2.24 -4.77
N THR A 27 3.37 -1.36 -5.25
CA THR A 27 3.75 -0.07 -5.82
C THR A 27 3.07 1.06 -5.07
N ILE A 28 3.84 2.05 -4.65
CA ILE A 28 3.35 3.29 -4.08
C ILE A 28 3.67 4.40 -5.06
N LYS A 29 2.66 5.20 -5.41
CA LYS A 29 2.76 6.32 -6.34
C LYS A 29 2.14 7.57 -5.71
N LYS A 30 2.69 8.74 -5.99
CA LYS A 30 2.10 10.04 -5.62
C LYS A 30 1.73 10.76 -6.92
N GLY A 31 0.44 10.92 -7.18
CA GLY A 31 -0.03 11.33 -8.51
C GLY A 31 0.43 10.35 -9.60
N SER A 32 1.15 10.85 -10.62
CA SER A 32 1.72 10.06 -11.71
C SER A 32 3.12 9.49 -11.43
N LYS A 33 3.77 9.87 -10.32
CA LYS A 33 5.15 9.48 -10.02
C LYS A 33 5.22 8.24 -9.11
N PRO A 34 5.84 7.12 -9.54
CA PRO A 34 6.14 6.00 -8.65
C PRO A 34 7.20 6.43 -7.64
N LEU A 35 6.96 6.14 -6.36
CA LEU A 35 7.86 6.46 -5.26
C LEU A 35 8.55 5.23 -4.68
N TYR A 36 7.88 4.08 -4.74
CA TYR A 36 8.40 2.85 -4.19
C TYR A 36 7.78 1.67 -4.93
N THR A 37 8.63 0.74 -5.36
CA THR A 37 8.20 -0.52 -5.94
C THR A 37 8.97 -1.63 -5.23
N HIS A 38 8.24 -2.61 -4.72
CA HIS A 38 8.83 -3.75 -4.04
C HIS A 38 8.18 -5.04 -4.50
N ILE A 39 9.00 -6.09 -4.53
CA ILE A 39 8.64 -7.41 -5.00
C ILE A 39 8.83 -8.37 -3.83
N ILE A 40 7.76 -9.04 -3.46
CA ILE A 40 7.77 -10.08 -2.43
C ILE A 40 7.71 -11.42 -3.14
N ASN A 41 8.83 -12.14 -3.15
CA ASN A 41 8.97 -13.45 -3.75
C ASN A 41 8.53 -14.56 -2.78
N HIS A 42 8.08 -15.70 -3.32
CA HIS A 42 7.83 -16.94 -2.58
C HIS A 42 6.86 -16.81 -1.38
N PHE A 43 5.68 -16.22 -1.60
CA PHE A 43 4.71 -16.11 -0.49
C PHE A 43 4.01 -17.45 -0.18
N SER A 44 3.65 -17.65 1.09
CA SER A 44 2.93 -18.84 1.55
C SER A 44 1.53 -18.92 0.93
N LYS A 45 1.18 -20.05 0.27
CA LYS A 45 -0.10 -20.32 -0.42
C LYS A 45 -1.39 -20.17 0.42
N LYS A 46 -1.33 -19.67 1.66
CA LYS A 46 -2.52 -19.30 2.43
C LYS A 46 -3.35 -18.28 1.63
N ASN A 47 -4.67 -18.46 1.70
CA ASN A 47 -5.72 -17.76 0.93
C ASN A 47 -5.25 -16.43 0.29
N LYS A 48 -5.06 -16.46 -1.04
CA LYS A 48 -4.52 -15.36 -1.87
C LYS A 48 -5.24 -14.03 -1.66
N ASN A 49 -6.55 -14.07 -1.44
CA ASN A 49 -7.37 -12.87 -1.23
C ASN A 49 -7.14 -12.26 0.15
N PHE A 50 -6.99 -13.12 1.17
CA PHE A 50 -6.71 -12.69 2.54
C PHE A 50 -5.36 -11.99 2.61
N LEU A 51 -4.30 -12.60 2.04
CA LEU A 51 -2.97 -12.00 2.06
C LEU A 51 -2.92 -10.69 1.27
N LYS A 52 -3.60 -10.60 0.12
CA LYS A 52 -3.72 -9.34 -0.64
C LYS A 52 -4.36 -8.25 0.21
N PHE A 53 -5.44 -8.57 0.92
CA PHE A 53 -6.15 -7.60 1.76
C PHE A 53 -5.29 -7.10 2.92
N GLU A 54 -4.62 -8.02 3.64
CA GLU A 54 -3.68 -7.69 4.72
C GLU A 54 -2.53 -6.80 4.22
N LEU A 55 -1.91 -7.13 3.09
CA LEU A 55 -0.85 -6.32 2.48
C LEU A 55 -1.33 -4.92 2.11
N ILE A 56 -2.53 -4.79 1.53
CA ILE A 56 -3.12 -3.49 1.22
C ILE A 56 -3.35 -2.68 2.49
N ALA A 57 -3.90 -3.30 3.55
CA ALA A 57 -4.15 -2.63 4.82
C ALA A 57 -2.86 -2.13 5.48
N VAL A 58 -1.80 -2.95 5.49
CA VAL A 58 -0.48 -2.58 6.02
C VAL A 58 0.11 -1.41 5.22
N VAL A 59 0.11 -1.49 3.89
CA VAL A 59 0.66 -0.43 3.03
C VAL A 59 -0.10 0.88 3.23
N ASN A 60 -1.43 0.85 3.30
CA ASN A 60 -2.24 2.04 3.54
C ASN A 60 -1.97 2.65 4.92
N SER A 61 -1.80 1.82 5.94
CA SER A 61 -1.46 2.28 7.30
C SER A 61 -0.10 2.99 7.34
N LEU A 62 0.91 2.42 6.67
CA LEU A 62 2.24 3.04 6.56
C LEU A 62 2.21 4.37 5.79
N LEU A 63 1.41 4.46 4.72
CA LEU A 63 1.23 5.70 3.97
C LEU A 63 0.58 6.79 4.82
N HIS A 64 -0.46 6.43 5.58
CA HIS A 64 -1.12 7.35 6.50
C HIS A 64 -0.16 7.86 7.58
N ILE A 65 0.68 6.99 8.16
CA ILE A 65 1.71 7.39 9.14
C ILE A 65 2.70 8.37 8.50
N LYS A 66 3.20 8.06 7.30
CA LYS A 66 4.14 8.93 6.58
C LYS A 66 3.53 10.30 6.30
N GLU A 67 2.28 10.36 5.86
CA GLU A 67 1.57 11.61 5.62
C GLU A 67 1.41 12.43 6.89
N THR A 68 1.00 11.79 8.00
CA THR A 68 0.87 12.43 9.31
C THR A 68 2.21 13.00 9.80
N VAL A 69 3.31 12.25 9.68
CA VAL A 69 4.65 12.72 10.06
C VAL A 69 5.11 13.89 9.19
N THR A 70 4.89 13.80 7.87
CA THR A 70 5.28 14.85 6.92
C THR A 70 4.50 16.15 7.18
N GLN A 71 3.18 16.05 7.41
CA GLN A 71 2.35 17.21 7.74
C GLN A 71 2.81 17.88 9.04
N ARG A 72 3.12 17.10 10.08
CA ARG A 72 3.65 17.64 11.35
C ARG A 72 4.99 18.36 11.18
N GLN A 73 5.85 17.88 10.30
CA GLN A 73 7.14 18.53 9.98
C GLN A 73 6.99 19.83 9.19
N MET A 74 5.93 19.98 8.38
CA MET A 74 5.67 21.22 7.63
C MET A 74 4.96 22.29 8.45
N SER A 75 4.31 21.91 9.56
CA SER A 75 3.63 22.81 10.49
C SER A 75 4.47 23.28 11.68
N ALA A 76 5.71 22.78 11.80
CA ALA A 76 6.69 23.16 12.83
C ALA A 76 7.77 24.04 12.21
#